data_AF-A0A940P6W1-F1
#
_entry.id   AF-A0A940P6W1-F1
#
_cell.length_a   1.000
_cell.length_b   1.000
_cell.length_c   1.000
_cell.angle_alpha   90.00
_cell.angle_beta   90.00
_cell.angle_gamma   90.00
#
_symmetry.space_group_name_H-M   'P 1'
#
loop_
_entity.id
_entity.type
_entity.pdbx_description
1 polymer ?
#
loop_
_entity_poly.entity_id
_entity_poly.type
_entity_poly.pdbx_seq_one_letter_code
_entity_poly.pdbx_strand_id
1 'polypeptide(L)'
;MADIRIALAGNPNCGKTTLFNALTGSNQYVGNWAGVTVEKKEGKLREHDGVIVTDLPGIYSLSPYTLEEVVARNYLIGERPDVILDIVDGTNLERNLYLTTQLIEIGIPVVVAINMMDIVRK
;
A
#
# COMPACT_ATOMS: atom_id res chain seq x y z
N MET A 1 22.81 7.82 -0.43
CA MET A 1 22.15 6.83 -1.32
C MET A 1 20.74 7.29 -1.52
N ALA A 2 20.14 7.04 -2.69
CA ALA A 2 18.71 7.32 -2.87
C ALA A 2 17.93 6.32 -1.99
N ASP A 3 16.99 6.83 -1.20
CA ASP A 3 16.14 5.97 -0.38
C ASP A 3 15.20 5.16 -1.29
N ILE A 4 15.10 3.84 -1.08
CA ILE A 4 14.12 2.98 -1.74
C ILE A 4 12.74 3.28 -1.17
N ARG A 5 11.76 3.52 -2.04
CA ARG A 5 10.37 3.83 -1.66
C ARG A 5 9.45 2.65 -1.98
N ILE A 6 8.83 2.11 -0.92
CA ILE A 6 7.83 1.04 -0.99
C ILE A 6 6.46 1.66 -0.74
N ALA A 7 5.53 1.46 -1.68
CA ALA A 7 4.12 1.78 -1.47
C ALA A 7 3.35 0.54 -1.02
N LEU A 8 2.69 0.61 0.14
CA LEU A 8 1.71 -0.40 0.53
C LEU A 8 0.38 -0.08 -0.13
N ALA A 9 -0.09 -0.98 -0.99
CA ALA A 9 -1.41 -0.93 -1.61
C ALA A 9 -2.26 -2.12 -1.14
N GLY A 10 -3.56 -2.05 -1.36
CA GLY A 10 -4.47 -3.15 -1.05
C GLY A 10 -5.88 -2.66 -0.74
N ASN A 11 -6.82 -3.60 -0.70
CA ASN A 11 -8.21 -3.29 -0.35
C ASN A 11 -8.35 -2.82 1.11
N PRO A 12 -9.40 -2.06 1.46
CA PRO A 12 -9.82 -1.89 2.85
C PRO A 12 -9.93 -3.25 3.55
N ASN A 13 -9.47 -3.29 4.80
CA ASN A 13 -9.51 -4.47 5.68
C ASN A 13 -8.68 -5.69 5.23
N CYS A 14 -7.77 -5.59 4.25
CA CYS A 14 -6.88 -6.69 3.85
C CYS A 14 -5.71 -6.96 4.83
N GLY A 15 -5.62 -6.21 5.93
CA GLY A 15 -4.52 -6.28 6.91
C GLY A 15 -3.30 -5.40 6.59
N LYS A 16 -3.42 -4.48 5.63
CA LYS A 16 -2.39 -3.50 5.26
C LYS A 16 -1.80 -2.73 6.45
N THR A 17 -2.65 -2.16 7.33
CA THR A 17 -2.20 -1.43 8.53
C THR A 17 -1.42 -2.31 9.51
N THR A 18 -1.83 -3.57 9.66
CA THR A 18 -1.13 -4.54 10.51
C THR A 18 0.28 -4.80 9.98
N LEU A 19 0.41 -5.00 8.67
CA LEU A 19 1.72 -5.19 8.04
C LEU A 19 2.57 -3.92 8.10
N PHE A 20 2.00 -2.74 7.84
CA PHE A 20 2.71 -1.47 7.97
C PHE A 20 3.36 -1.32 9.34
N ASN A 21 2.57 -1.54 10.41
CA ASN A 21 3.07 -1.45 11.78
C ASN A 21 4.15 -2.50 12.08
N ALA A 22 4.03 -3.72 11.53
CA ALA A 22 5.03 -4.76 11.69
C ALA A 22 6.36 -4.38 11.02
N LEU A 23 6.29 -3.75 9.84
CA LEU A 23 7.45 -3.30 9.05
C LEU A 23 8.14 -2.07 9.66
N THR A 24 7.40 -1.10 10.20
CA THR A 24 7.94 0.21 10.60
C THR A 24 8.11 0.40 12.12
N GLY A 25 7.36 -0.36 12.93
CA GLY A 25 7.36 -0.20 14.38
C GLY A 25 6.98 1.21 14.83
N SER A 26 7.75 1.80 15.75
CA SER A 26 7.52 3.16 16.26
C SER A 26 8.05 4.27 15.34
N ASN A 27 8.84 3.93 14.31
CA ASN A 27 9.48 4.91 13.42
C ASN A 27 8.56 5.33 12.27
N GLN A 28 7.37 5.82 12.63
CA GLN A 28 6.33 6.22 11.70
C GLN A 28 5.91 7.68 11.95
N TYR A 29 5.61 8.37 10.86
CA TYR A 29 5.01 9.69 10.82
C TYR A 29 3.58 9.55 10.32
N VAL A 30 2.66 10.25 10.98
CA VAL A 30 1.25 10.34 10.60
C VAL A 30 0.93 11.81 10.34
N GLY A 31 0.36 12.08 9.17
CA GLY A 31 -0.08 13.41 8.77
C GLY A 31 -1.24 13.30 7.78
N ASN A 32 -1.41 14.31 6.94
CA ASN A 32 -2.41 14.30 5.88
C ASN A 32 -1.72 14.42 4.52
N TRP A 33 -2.35 13.85 3.48
CA TRP A 33 -1.97 14.10 2.10
C TRP A 33 -2.20 15.58 1.74
N ALA A 34 -1.34 16.15 0.90
CA ALA A 34 -1.37 17.57 0.58
C ALA A 34 -2.74 17.99 -0.01
N GLY A 35 -3.37 18.98 0.63
CA GLY A 35 -4.63 19.56 0.15
C GLY A 35 -5.90 18.75 0.44
N VAL A 36 -5.81 17.64 1.17
CA VAL A 36 -6.98 16.79 1.52
C VAL A 36 -6.92 16.30 2.97
N THR A 37 -8.04 15.82 3.50
CA THR A 37 -8.15 15.27 4.87
C THR A 37 -7.81 13.78 4.95
N VAL A 38 -7.26 13.20 3.88
CA VAL A 38 -6.89 11.78 3.84
C VAL A 38 -5.61 11.60 4.66
N GLU A 39 -5.62 10.65 5.59
CA GLU A 39 -4.48 10.31 6.44
C GLU A 39 -3.31 9.77 5.59
N LYS A 40 -2.10 10.25 5.86
CA LYS A 40 -0.84 9.77 5.28
C LYS A 40 -0.02 9.14 6.39
N LYS A 41 0.36 7.86 6.25
CA LYS A 41 1.38 7.23 7.09
C LYS A 41 2.62 6.92 6.28
N GLU A 42 3.76 7.21 6.87
CA GLU A 42 5.06 6.94 6.28
C GLU A 42 6.01 6.53 7.38
N GLY A 43 6.85 5.52 7.15
CA GLY A 43 7.77 5.04 8.16
C GLY A 43 9.01 4.43 7.55
N LYS A 44 10.08 4.38 8.34
CA LYS A 44 11.31 3.69 7.94
C LYS A 44 11.15 2.20 8.19
N LEU A 45 11.58 1.38 7.23
CA LEU A 45 11.61 -0.07 7.41
C LEU A 45 12.59 -0.41 8.55
N ARG A 46 12.16 -1.25 9.49
CA ARG A 46 13.01 -1.69 10.60
C ARG A 46 14.22 -2.46 10.07
N GLU A 47 15.38 -2.22 10.68
CA GLU A 47 16.63 -2.93 10.39
C GLU A 47 17.17 -2.72 8.94
N HIS A 48 16.57 -1.81 8.18
CA HIS A 48 16.94 -1.50 6.80
C HIS A 48 17.01 0.01 6.59
N ASP A 49 18.24 0.54 6.65
CA ASP A 49 18.50 1.96 6.38
C ASP A 49 18.21 2.30 4.91
N GLY A 50 17.68 3.50 4.70
CA GLY A 50 17.37 4.02 3.36
C GLY A 50 16.17 3.35 2.70
N VAL A 51 15.25 2.73 3.45
CA VAL A 51 13.98 2.21 2.93
C VAL A 51 12.81 2.91 3.61
N ILE A 52 11.98 3.57 2.81
CA ILE A 52 10.78 4.29 3.24
C ILE A 52 9.55 3.49 2.79
N VAL A 53 8.66 3.22 3.73
CA VAL A 53 7.36 2.58 3.49
C VAL A 53 6.28 3.64 3.61
N THR A 54 5.49 3.83 2.55
CA THR A 54 4.32 4.72 2.56
C THR A 54 3.04 3.88 2.52
N ASP A 55 2.16 4.08 3.50
CA ASP A 55 0.85 3.45 3.53
C ASP A 55 -0.13 4.24 2.66
N LEU A 56 -0.59 3.65 1.56
CA LEU A 56 -1.64 4.26 0.74
C LEU A 56 -3.02 4.00 1.36
N PRO A 57 -4.02 4.85 1.11
CA PRO A 57 -5.40 4.56 1.48
C PRO A 57 -5.86 3.19 0.95
N GLY A 58 -6.67 2.48 1.73
CA GLY A 58 -7.27 1.24 1.26
C GLY A 58 -8.28 1.53 0.16
N ILE A 59 -8.09 0.96 -1.03
CA ILE A 59 -8.91 1.23 -2.21
C ILE A 59 -9.31 -0.07 -2.91
N TYR A 60 -10.44 -0.06 -3.61
CA TYR A 60 -10.88 -1.21 -4.43
C TYR A 60 -10.45 -1.09 -5.88
N SER A 61 -10.15 0.12 -6.34
CA SER A 61 -9.74 0.41 -7.70
C SER A 61 -8.91 1.69 -7.76
N LEU A 62 -8.22 1.90 -8.87
CA LEU A 62 -7.58 3.17 -9.23
C LEU A 62 -8.53 4.13 -9.96
N SER A 63 -9.84 3.85 -9.96
CA SER A 63 -10.85 4.76 -10.50
C SER A 63 -10.95 6.00 -9.60
N PRO A 64 -11.20 7.20 -10.11
CA PRO A 64 -11.16 8.41 -9.29
C PRO A 64 -12.52 8.75 -8.65
N TYR A 65 -13.20 7.80 -8.00
CA TYR A 65 -14.54 8.04 -7.42
C TYR A 65 -14.47 8.57 -5.99
N THR A 66 -13.44 8.20 -5.22
CA THR A 66 -13.20 8.72 -3.87
C THR A 66 -11.88 9.49 -3.77
N LEU A 67 -11.74 10.31 -2.70
CA LEU A 67 -10.50 11.03 -2.44
C LEU A 67 -9.34 10.07 -2.16
N GLU A 68 -9.60 8.94 -1.51
CA GLU A 68 -8.64 7.88 -1.25
C GLU A 68 -8.10 7.28 -2.55
N GLU A 69 -8.98 6.99 -3.52
CA GLU A 69 -8.57 6.48 -4.83
C GLU A 69 -7.78 7.51 -5.61
N VAL A 70 -8.19 8.78 -5.59
CA VAL A 70 -7.45 9.89 -6.21
C VAL A 70 -6.06 10.03 -5.59
N VAL A 71 -5.94 9.99 -4.27
CA VAL A 71 -4.67 10.08 -3.55
C VAL A 71 -3.75 8.92 -3.90
N ALA A 72 -4.24 7.67 -3.81
CA ALA A 72 -3.46 6.49 -4.11
C ALA A 72 -2.96 6.51 -5.56
N ARG A 73 -3.86 6.80 -6.51
CA ARG A 73 -3.50 6.92 -7.94
C ARG A 73 -2.47 8.02 -8.19
N ASN A 74 -2.68 9.21 -7.64
CA ASN A 74 -1.78 10.34 -7.86
C ASN A 74 -0.39 10.09 -7.27
N TYR A 75 -0.30 9.43 -6.12
CA TYR A 75 0.98 9.03 -5.56
C TYR A 75 1.70 8.03 -6.47
N LEU A 76 1.02 6.96 -6.90
CA LEU A 76 1.62 5.93 -7.73
C LEU A 76 2.12 6.49 -9.08
N ILE A 77 1.38 7.41 -9.70
CA ILE A 77 1.75 7.99 -10.99
C ILE A 77 2.77 9.13 -10.84
N GLY A 78 2.58 10.01 -9.86
CA GLY A 78 3.38 11.22 -9.69
C GLY A 78 4.68 11.00 -8.94
N GLU A 79 4.60 10.35 -7.77
CA GLU A 79 5.79 10.06 -6.95
C GLU A 79 6.56 8.86 -7.47
N ARG A 80 5.85 7.91 -8.09
CA ARG A 80 6.40 6.72 -8.76
C ARG A 80 7.38 5.95 -7.85
N PRO A 81 6.87 5.27 -6.79
CA PRO A 81 7.69 4.48 -5.88
C PRO A 81 8.48 3.38 -6.63
N ASP A 82 9.54 2.88 -6.00
CA ASP A 82 10.40 1.85 -6.60
C ASP A 82 9.72 0.48 -6.65
N VAL A 83 8.81 0.21 -5.71
CA VAL A 83 8.03 -1.02 -5.65
C VAL A 83 6.68 -0.80 -4.97
N ILE A 84 5.67 -1.51 -5.46
CA ILE A 84 4.36 -1.64 -4.81
C ILE A 84 4.34 -2.98 -4.09
N LEU A 85 4.08 -2.96 -2.79
CA LEU A 85 3.76 -4.15 -2.02
C LEU A 85 2.23 -4.21 -1.88
N ASP A 86 1.60 -5.04 -2.71
CA ASP A 86 0.15 -5.20 -2.80
C ASP A 86 -0.33 -6.27 -1.81
N ILE A 87 -1.16 -5.85 -0.86
CA ILE A 87 -1.68 -6.73 0.20
C ILE A 87 -3.03 -7.28 -0.23
N VAL A 88 -3.07 -8.60 -0.38
CA VAL A 88 -4.22 -9.33 -0.91
C VAL A 88 -4.80 -10.23 0.19
N ASP A 89 -6.07 -10.04 0.54
CA ASP A 89 -6.77 -10.95 1.44
C ASP A 89 -7.03 -12.29 0.75
N GLY A 90 -6.36 -13.35 1.22
CA GLY A 90 -6.48 -14.70 0.67
C GLY A 90 -7.86 -15.33 0.82
N THR A 91 -8.71 -14.82 1.72
CA THR A 91 -10.10 -15.29 1.88
C THR A 91 -11.03 -14.75 0.80
N ASN A 92 -10.62 -13.69 0.09
CA ASN A 92 -11.42 -13.02 -0.94
C ASN A 92 -10.57 -12.64 -2.15
N LEU A 93 -9.90 -13.64 -2.73
CA LEU A 93 -8.86 -13.45 -3.74
C LEU A 93 -9.37 -12.73 -5.00
N GLU A 94 -10.49 -13.18 -5.57
CA GLU A 94 -11.08 -12.61 -6.81
C GLU A 94 -11.29 -11.10 -6.70
N ARG A 95 -11.88 -10.66 -5.58
CA ARG A 95 -12.13 -9.24 -5.33
C ARG A 95 -10.85 -8.42 -5.21
N ASN A 96 -9.83 -8.95 -4.55
CA ASN A 96 -8.56 -8.25 -4.34
C ASN A 96 -7.76 -8.16 -5.64
N LEU A 97 -7.76 -9.24 -6.44
CA LEU A 97 -7.02 -9.30 -7.70
C LEU A 97 -7.49 -8.26 -8.72
N TYR A 98 -8.71 -7.72 -8.59
CA TYR A 98 -9.15 -6.59 -9.42
C TYR A 98 -8.28 -5.35 -9.24
N LEU A 99 -7.87 -5.01 -8.02
CA LEU A 99 -6.93 -3.91 -7.79
C LEU A 99 -5.53 -4.31 -8.28
N THR A 100 -5.11 -5.55 -8.00
CA THR A 100 -3.79 -6.07 -8.37
C THR A 100 -3.52 -5.93 -9.87
N THR A 101 -4.48 -6.25 -10.75
CA THR A 101 -4.30 -6.08 -12.20
C THR A 101 -4.01 -4.63 -12.57
N GLN A 102 -4.77 -3.69 -12.00
CA GLN A 102 -4.58 -2.26 -12.25
C GLN A 102 -3.22 -1.76 -11.75
N LEU A 103 -2.74 -2.24 -10.58
CA LEU A 103 -1.42 -1.89 -10.05
C LEU A 103 -0.30 -2.40 -10.97
N ILE A 104 -0.42 -3.60 -11.52
CA ILE A 104 0.54 -4.17 -12.48
C ILE A 104 0.60 -3.32 -13.76
N GLU A 105 -0.56 -2.85 -14.25
CA GLU A 105 -0.65 -2.03 -15.46
C GLU A 105 0.01 -0.65 -15.34
N ILE A 106 0.27 -0.15 -14.12
CA ILE A 106 1.03 1.11 -13.90
C ILE A 106 2.48 0.96 -14.37
N GLY A 107 3.02 -0.26 -14.40
CA GLY A 107 4.41 -0.53 -14.78
C GLY A 107 5.44 -0.23 -13.69
N ILE A 108 5.00 -0.13 -12.43
CA ILE A 108 5.88 -0.18 -11.25
C ILE A 108 6.00 -1.65 -10.82
N PRO A 109 7.19 -2.15 -10.43
CA PRO A 109 7.32 -3.51 -9.91
C PRO A 109 6.34 -3.78 -8.77
N VAL A 110 5.57 -4.87 -8.86
CA VAL A 110 4.59 -5.28 -7.85
C VAL A 110 5.04 -6.57 -7.17
N VAL A 111 5.05 -6.56 -5.84
CA VAL A 111 5.17 -7.76 -5.00
C VAL A 111 3.82 -7.99 -4.33
N VAL A 112 3.22 -9.15 -4.55
CA VAL A 112 1.93 -9.49 -3.93
C VAL A 112 2.18 -10.24 -2.62
N ALA A 113 1.68 -9.71 -1.52
CA ALA A 113 1.65 -10.36 -0.22
C ALA A 113 0.25 -10.89 0.08
N ILE A 114 0.08 -12.21 -0.05
CA ILE A 114 -1.18 -12.89 0.28
C ILE A 114 -1.29 -13.01 1.80
N ASN A 115 -2.27 -12.33 2.37
CA ASN A 115 -2.54 -12.24 3.79
C ASN A 115 -3.73 -13.12 4.22
N MET A 116 -3.99 -13.22 5.52
CA MET A 116 -5.06 -14.02 6.15
C MET A 116 -4.95 -15.53 5.86
N MET A 117 -3.73 -16.02 5.65
CA MET A 117 -3.47 -17.43 5.34
C MET A 117 -3.80 -18.39 6.47
N ASP A 118 -3.87 -17.91 7.71
CA ASP A 118 -4.36 -18.68 8.86
C ASP A 118 -5.85 -18.99 8.75
N ILE A 119 -6.64 -18.11 8.12
CA ILE A 119 -8.06 -18.35 7.82
C ILE A 119 -8.20 -19.28 6.61
N VAL A 120 -7.41 -19.05 5.56
CA VAL A 120 -7.43 -19.88 4.33
C VAL A 120 -7.07 -21.35 4.61
N ARG A 121 -6.19 -21.60 5.58
CA ARG A 121 -5.70 -22.95 5.92
C ARG A 121 -6.62 -23.72 6.88
N LYS A 122 -7.70 -23.11 7.38
CA LYS A 122 -8.72 -23.81 8.18
C LYS A 122 -9.72 -24.51 7.29
#